data_AF-A0A108UBF6-F1
#
_entry.id   AF-A0A108UBF6-F1
#
_cell.length_a   1.000
_cell.length_b   1.000
_cell.length_c   1.000
_cell.angle_alpha   90.00
_cell.angle_beta   90.00
_cell.angle_gamma   90.00
#
_symmetry.space_group_name_H-M   'P 1'
#
loop_
_entity.id
_entity.type
_entity.pdbx_description
1 polymer ?
#
loop_
_entity_poly.entity_id
_entity_poly.type
_entity_poly.pdbx_seq_one_letter_code
_entity_poly.pdbx_strand_id
1 'polypeptide(L)'
;MTLAATALVVMSVLWPASALPPELEQALPRLPADAQARLRDNGQRWDGWNEDQRRDFGRRTAQWGELSDAQRGERRERYQAWQALSADERAQLQAAAARYAALPPEQQRALREQFDALDRSERRGWLLGPALGADYPGLQPLLAQLPQAQHAALLSALRALTPAQRKDLAVLVQRTAPQDRERLRGDLLAVPAARRGAWLQEALTR
;
A
#
# COMPACT_ATOMS: atom_id res chain seq x y z
N MET A 1 -18.75 -14.57 15.64
CA MET A 1 -19.75 -13.75 14.91
C MET A 1 -19.01 -12.64 14.19
N THR A 2 -18.62 -12.91 12.95
CA THR A 2 -17.80 -12.06 12.09
C THR A 2 -18.70 -11.11 11.31
N LEU A 3 -18.68 -9.83 11.67
CA LEU A 3 -19.28 -8.77 10.85
C LEU A 3 -18.36 -8.53 9.65
N ALA A 4 -18.68 -9.18 8.54
CA ALA A 4 -18.11 -8.88 7.23
C ALA A 4 -18.53 -7.46 6.84
N ALA A 5 -17.56 -6.57 6.70
CA ALA A 5 -17.76 -5.23 6.16
C ALA A 5 -18.16 -5.35 4.68
N THR A 6 -19.46 -5.39 4.43
CA THR A 6 -20.05 -5.27 3.10
C THR A 6 -19.77 -3.86 2.57
N ALA A 7 -18.84 -3.78 1.62
CA ALA A 7 -18.68 -2.61 0.79
C ALA A 7 -19.93 -2.49 -0.10
N LEU A 8 -20.87 -1.65 0.32
CA LEU A 8 -22.04 -1.28 -0.48
C LEU A 8 -21.56 -0.51 -1.72
N VAL A 9 -21.48 -1.22 -2.86
CA VAL A 9 -21.49 -0.60 -4.17
C VAL A 9 -22.92 -0.19 -4.44
N VAL A 10 -23.22 1.08 -4.22
CA VAL A 10 -24.52 1.66 -4.55
C VAL A 10 -24.63 1.73 -6.09
N MET A 11 -25.42 0.84 -6.68
CA MET A 11 -25.98 1.04 -8.02
C MET A 11 -26.99 2.19 -7.94
N SER A 12 -26.71 3.31 -8.59
CA SER A 12 -27.68 4.38 -8.80
C SER A 12 -27.76 4.67 -10.29
N VAL A 13 -28.64 3.94 -10.96
CA VAL A 13 -29.15 4.34 -12.27
C VAL A 13 -30.16 5.46 -11.98
N LEU A 14 -29.85 6.69 -12.44
CA LEU A 14 -30.71 7.87 -12.40
C LEU A 14 -31.00 8.44 -10.99
N TRP A 15 -30.02 9.05 -10.34
CA TRP A 15 -30.26 9.94 -9.19
C TRP A 15 -30.03 11.41 -9.58
N PRO A 16 -30.91 12.36 -9.23
CA PRO A 16 -30.61 13.78 -9.40
C PRO A 16 -29.36 14.14 -8.59
N ALA A 17 -28.54 14.99 -9.21
CA ALA A 17 -27.14 15.24 -8.89
C ALA A 17 -26.82 15.93 -7.56
N SER A 18 -27.75 16.07 -6.62
CA SER A 18 -27.63 17.07 -5.54
C SER A 18 -27.83 16.57 -4.11
N ALA A 19 -28.00 15.27 -3.87
CA ALA A 19 -28.09 14.76 -2.49
C ALA A 19 -27.39 13.41 -2.37
N LEU A 20 -26.73 13.20 -1.23
CA LEU A 20 -26.30 11.86 -0.83
C LEU A 20 -27.56 10.98 -0.78
N PRO A 21 -27.50 9.70 -1.18
CA PRO A 21 -28.63 8.79 -1.00
C PRO A 21 -29.12 8.86 0.47
N PRO A 22 -30.45 8.84 0.72
CA PRO A 22 -30.99 9.04 2.06
C PRO A 22 -30.45 8.03 3.08
N GLU A 23 -30.12 6.81 2.63
CA GLU A 23 -29.47 5.78 3.45
C GLU A 23 -28.07 6.20 3.90
N LEU A 24 -27.34 6.88 3.01
CA LEU A 24 -26.00 7.40 3.25
C LEU A 24 -26.04 8.65 4.13
N GLU A 25 -27.03 9.52 3.97
CA GLU A 25 -27.25 10.67 4.86
C GLU A 25 -27.53 10.23 6.30
N GLN A 26 -28.35 9.20 6.50
CA GLN A 26 -28.63 8.64 7.82
C GLN A 26 -27.41 7.91 8.43
N ALA A 27 -26.56 7.34 7.58
CA ALA A 27 -25.34 6.66 8.02
C ALA A 27 -24.18 7.64 8.30
N LEU A 28 -24.16 8.82 7.65
CA LEU A 28 -23.05 9.77 7.72
C LEU A 28 -22.66 10.17 9.16
N PRO A 29 -23.60 10.48 10.08
CA PRO A 29 -23.25 10.81 11.47
C PRO A 29 -22.62 9.66 12.24
N ARG A 30 -22.82 8.41 11.79
CA ARG A 30 -22.28 7.20 12.42
C ARG A 30 -20.88 6.84 11.93
N LEU A 31 -20.40 7.49 10.88
CA LEU A 31 -19.07 7.25 10.33
C LEU A 31 -17.99 8.00 11.14
N PRO A 32 -16.74 7.50 11.17
CA PRO A 32 -15.60 8.24 11.69
C PRO A 32 -15.45 9.63 11.05
N ALA A 33 -14.96 10.61 11.81
CA ALA A 33 -14.91 12.01 11.38
C ALA A 33 -14.09 12.22 10.10
N ASP A 34 -13.01 11.45 9.90
CA ASP A 34 -12.20 11.48 8.69
C ASP A 34 -12.97 10.93 7.46
N ALA A 35 -13.76 9.89 7.65
CA ALA A 35 -14.62 9.35 6.61
C ALA A 35 -15.72 10.35 6.23
N GLN A 36 -16.32 11.03 7.21
CA GLN A 36 -17.30 12.10 6.95
C GLN A 36 -16.68 13.24 6.13
N ALA A 37 -15.50 13.72 6.53
CA ALA A 37 -14.80 14.78 5.81
C ALA A 37 -14.53 14.39 4.35
N ARG A 38 -13.99 13.18 4.12
CA ARG A 38 -13.74 12.67 2.76
C ARG A 38 -15.01 12.59 1.91
N LEU A 39 -16.14 12.17 2.48
CA LEU A 39 -17.41 12.12 1.75
C LEU A 39 -17.90 13.52 1.38
N ARG A 40 -17.76 14.51 2.26
CA ARG A 40 -18.09 15.92 1.98
C ARG A 40 -17.19 16.48 0.87
N ASP A 41 -15.88 16.25 0.95
CA ASP A 41 -14.92 16.70 -0.08
C ASP A 41 -15.22 16.08 -1.45
N ASN A 42 -15.59 14.79 -1.48
CA ASN A 42 -15.99 14.12 -2.71
C ASN A 42 -17.30 14.70 -3.28
N GLY A 43 -18.27 15.04 -2.41
CA GLY A 43 -19.51 15.71 -2.79
C GLY A 43 -19.25 17.08 -3.42
N GLN A 44 -18.45 17.93 -2.76
CA GLN A 44 -18.06 19.23 -3.32
C GLN A 44 -17.34 19.09 -4.67
N ARG A 45 -16.47 18.09 -4.80
CA ARG A 45 -15.79 17.79 -6.06
C ARG A 45 -16.76 17.37 -7.16
N TRP A 46 -17.75 16.55 -6.83
CA TRP A 46 -18.80 16.13 -7.73
C TRP A 46 -19.67 17.29 -8.21
N ASP A 47 -20.03 18.20 -7.30
CA ASP A 47 -20.82 19.39 -7.64
C ASP A 47 -20.09 20.28 -8.65
N GLY A 48 -18.76 20.37 -8.54
CA GLY A 48 -17.91 21.07 -9.50
C GLY A 48 -17.65 20.35 -10.82
N TRP A 49 -18.10 19.10 -11.00
CA TRP A 49 -17.85 18.35 -12.24
C TRP A 49 -18.80 18.73 -13.38
N ASN A 50 -18.22 18.93 -14.56
CA ASN A 50 -18.94 19.06 -15.81
C ASN A 50 -19.48 17.70 -16.31
N GLU A 51 -20.27 17.72 -17.38
CA GLU A 51 -20.86 16.51 -17.95
C GLU A 51 -19.83 15.47 -18.41
N ASP A 52 -18.71 15.89 -18.99
CA ASP A 52 -17.65 14.97 -19.43
C ASP A 52 -17.01 14.24 -18.26
N GLN A 53 -16.73 14.95 -17.17
CA GLN A 53 -16.19 14.37 -15.94
C GLN A 53 -17.18 13.39 -15.31
N ARG A 54 -18.48 13.73 -15.30
CA ARG A 54 -19.55 12.84 -14.82
C ARG A 54 -19.70 11.60 -15.70
N ARG A 55 -19.64 11.75 -17.03
CA ARG A 55 -19.65 10.63 -17.99
C ARG A 55 -18.44 9.71 -17.79
N ASP A 56 -17.25 10.28 -17.62
CA ASP A 56 -16.03 9.53 -17.36
C ASP A 56 -16.10 8.76 -16.04
N PHE A 57 -16.58 9.41 -14.97
CA PHE A 57 -16.83 8.73 -13.71
C PHE A 57 -17.82 7.57 -13.86
N GLY A 58 -18.93 7.78 -14.59
CA GLY A 58 -19.91 6.73 -14.88
C GLY A 58 -19.27 5.52 -15.57
N ARG A 59 -18.41 5.73 -16.57
CA ARG A 59 -17.65 4.66 -17.23
C ARG A 59 -16.75 3.91 -16.25
N ARG A 60 -15.99 4.64 -15.42
CA ARG A 60 -15.09 4.02 -14.41
C ARG A 60 -15.87 3.21 -13.37
N THR A 61 -17.04 3.69 -12.96
CA THR A 61 -17.92 2.97 -12.03
C THR A 61 -18.47 1.69 -12.65
N ALA A 62 -18.89 1.72 -13.92
CA ALA A 62 -19.33 0.52 -14.64
C ALA A 62 -18.19 -0.51 -14.74
N GLN A 63 -16.99 -0.10 -15.17
CA GLN A 63 -15.80 -0.95 -15.22
C GLN A 63 -15.42 -1.53 -13.85
N TRP A 64 -15.67 -0.79 -12.76
CA TRP A 64 -15.45 -1.29 -11.41
C TRP A 64 -16.48 -2.37 -11.00
N GLY A 65 -17.74 -2.19 -11.41
CA GLY A 65 -18.82 -3.15 -11.18
C GLY A 65 -18.57 -4.51 -11.84
N GLU A 66 -17.92 -4.51 -13.00
CA GLU A 66 -17.56 -5.71 -13.77
C GLU A 66 -16.44 -6.55 -13.14
N LEU A 67 -15.67 -5.99 -12.20
CA LEU A 67 -14.57 -6.70 -11.55
C LEU A 67 -15.07 -7.81 -10.62
N SER A 68 -14.31 -8.91 -10.51
CA SER A 68 -14.52 -9.90 -9.45
C SER A 68 -14.15 -9.34 -8.07
N ASP A 69 -14.60 -9.99 -7.00
CA ASP A 69 -14.22 -9.60 -5.64
C ASP A 69 -12.72 -9.64 -5.39
N ALA A 70 -12.03 -10.63 -5.98
CA ALA A 70 -10.58 -10.73 -5.93
C ALA A 70 -9.90 -9.53 -6.60
N GLN A 71 -10.36 -9.15 -7.80
CA GLN A 71 -9.82 -7.99 -8.53
C GLN A 71 -10.11 -6.68 -7.79
N ARG A 72 -11.32 -6.51 -7.23
CA ARG A 72 -11.64 -5.35 -6.38
C ARG A 72 -10.76 -5.31 -5.13
N GLY A 73 -10.50 -6.47 -4.51
CA GLY A 73 -9.60 -6.61 -3.37
C GLY A 73 -8.18 -6.14 -3.70
N GLU A 74 -7.62 -6.62 -4.79
CA GLU A 74 -6.27 -6.25 -5.26
C GLU A 74 -6.15 -4.74 -5.56
N ARG A 75 -7.17 -4.15 -6.21
CA ARG A 75 -7.18 -2.69 -6.46
C ARG A 75 -7.27 -1.89 -5.17
N ARG A 76 -8.07 -2.32 -4.19
CA ARG A 76 -8.14 -1.67 -2.87
C ARG A 76 -6.81 -1.77 -2.12
N GLU A 77 -6.15 -2.93 -2.16
CA GLU A 77 -4.84 -3.13 -1.52
C GLU A 77 -3.79 -2.20 -2.15
N ARG A 78 -3.71 -2.14 -3.48
CA ARG A 78 -2.81 -1.21 -4.20
C ARG A 78 -3.07 0.25 -3.86
N TYR A 79 -4.34 0.63 -3.75
CA TYR A 79 -4.71 2.00 -3.37
C TYR A 79 -4.31 2.32 -1.92
N GLN A 80 -4.53 1.39 -0.99
CA GLN A 80 -4.10 1.55 0.40
C GLN A 80 -2.57 1.63 0.51
N ALA A 81 -1.85 0.79 -0.24
CA ALA A 81 -0.40 0.82 -0.35
C ALA A 81 0.09 2.18 -0.85
N TRP A 82 -0.48 2.69 -1.96
CA TRP A 82 -0.20 4.03 -2.47
C TRP A 82 -0.46 5.14 -1.43
N GLN A 83 -1.56 5.05 -0.69
CA GLN A 83 -1.90 5.99 0.38
C GLN A 83 -0.90 5.93 1.56
N ALA A 84 -0.27 4.78 1.80
CA ALA A 84 0.72 4.60 2.86
C ALA A 84 2.13 5.10 2.49
N LEU A 85 2.39 5.40 1.21
CA LEU A 85 3.67 5.95 0.75
C LEU A 85 3.85 7.41 1.16
N SER A 86 5.11 7.79 1.43
CA SER A 86 5.49 9.19 1.63
C SER A 86 5.34 10.01 0.35
N ALA A 87 5.35 11.34 0.47
CA ALA A 87 5.31 12.22 -0.70
C ALA A 87 6.50 11.96 -1.65
N ASP A 88 7.70 11.73 -1.10
CA ASP A 88 8.90 11.43 -1.89
C ASP A 88 8.80 10.08 -2.60
N GLU A 89 8.30 9.04 -1.92
CA GLU A 89 8.09 7.72 -2.53
C GLU A 89 7.06 7.80 -3.66
N ARG A 90 5.97 8.59 -3.48
CA ARG A 90 4.98 8.83 -4.54
C ARG A 90 5.58 9.56 -5.73
N ALA A 91 6.41 10.58 -5.49
CA ALA A 91 7.10 11.32 -6.56
C ALA A 91 8.07 10.41 -7.34
N GLN A 92 8.84 9.58 -6.64
CA GLN A 92 9.72 8.58 -7.27
C GLN A 92 8.93 7.58 -8.13
N LEU A 93 7.80 7.08 -7.64
CA LEU A 93 6.95 6.17 -8.42
C LEU A 93 6.34 6.85 -9.64
N GLN A 94 5.90 8.11 -9.54
CA GLN A 94 5.40 8.88 -10.69
C GLN A 94 6.49 9.06 -11.74
N ALA A 95 7.71 9.42 -11.33
CA ALA A 95 8.85 9.53 -12.23
C ALA A 95 9.21 8.18 -12.89
N ALA A 96 9.17 7.09 -12.13
CA ALA A 96 9.40 5.74 -12.65
C ALA A 96 8.31 5.33 -13.65
N ALA A 97 7.05 5.65 -13.37
CA ALA A 97 5.93 5.37 -14.28
C ALA A 97 6.05 6.16 -15.59
N ALA A 98 6.44 7.44 -15.53
CA ALA A 98 6.70 8.25 -16.72
C ALA A 98 7.86 7.69 -17.56
N ARG A 99 8.95 7.27 -16.92
CA ARG A 99 10.09 6.62 -17.58
C ARG A 99 9.68 5.30 -18.24
N TYR A 100 8.91 4.46 -17.54
CA TYR A 100 8.40 3.20 -18.07
C TYR A 100 7.48 3.42 -19.29
N ALA A 101 6.57 4.40 -19.22
CA ALA A 101 5.67 4.74 -20.32
C ALA A 101 6.41 5.25 -21.57
N ALA A 102 7.58 5.86 -21.40
CA ALA A 102 8.43 6.34 -22.49
C ALA A 102 9.30 5.23 -23.13
N LEU A 103 9.36 4.02 -22.56
CA LEU A 103 10.13 2.91 -23.13
C LEU A 103 9.45 2.39 -24.41
N PRO A 104 10.23 1.84 -25.37
CA PRO A 104 9.66 1.08 -26.48
C PRO A 104 8.78 -0.08 -26.00
N PRO A 105 7.71 -0.44 -26.74
CA PRO A 105 6.77 -1.49 -26.33
C PRO A 105 7.42 -2.83 -25.96
N GLU A 106 8.46 -3.25 -26.70
CA GLU A 106 9.20 -4.48 -26.42
C GLU A 106 9.91 -4.43 -25.06
N GLN A 107 10.50 -3.28 -24.70
CA GLN A 107 11.13 -3.10 -23.38
C GLN A 107 10.09 -3.06 -22.26
N GLN A 108 8.93 -2.42 -22.50
CA GLN A 108 7.82 -2.43 -21.55
C GLN A 108 7.31 -3.85 -21.28
N ARG A 109 7.21 -4.67 -22.34
CA ARG A 109 6.79 -6.07 -22.28
C ARG A 109 7.81 -6.92 -21.52
N ALA A 110 9.10 -6.80 -21.86
CA ALA A 110 10.16 -7.54 -21.18
C ALA A 110 10.20 -7.25 -19.66
N LEU A 111 10.03 -5.99 -19.25
CA LEU A 111 9.96 -5.63 -17.83
C LEU A 111 8.70 -6.18 -17.15
N ARG A 112 7.57 -6.21 -17.86
CA ARG A 112 6.32 -6.78 -17.35
C ARG A 112 6.45 -8.29 -17.15
N GLU A 113 7.04 -8.99 -18.11
CA GLU A 113 7.29 -10.43 -18.01
C GLU A 113 8.24 -10.76 -16.86
N GLN A 114 9.30 -9.97 -16.66
CA GLN A 114 10.18 -10.09 -15.49
C GLN A 114 9.42 -9.89 -14.18
N PHE A 115 8.56 -8.88 -14.10
CA PHE A 115 7.76 -8.64 -12.90
C PHE A 115 6.74 -9.76 -12.66
N ASP A 116 6.08 -10.25 -13.70
CA ASP A 116 5.08 -11.32 -13.61
C ASP A 116 5.70 -12.67 -13.27
N ALA A 117 6.98 -12.87 -13.59
CA ALA A 117 7.77 -14.04 -13.20
C ALA A 117 8.15 -14.06 -11.71
N LEU A 118 8.04 -12.94 -10.99
CA LEU A 118 8.28 -12.90 -9.55
C LEU A 118 7.19 -13.66 -8.78
N ASP A 119 7.60 -14.28 -7.67
CA ASP A 119 6.68 -14.95 -6.76
C ASP A 119 5.63 -13.98 -6.23
N ARG A 120 4.43 -14.49 -5.94
CA ARG A 120 3.30 -13.66 -5.46
C ARG A 120 3.68 -12.84 -4.22
N SER A 121 4.48 -13.41 -3.32
CA SER A 121 4.96 -12.71 -2.12
C SER A 121 5.85 -11.53 -2.49
N GLU A 122 6.79 -11.71 -3.42
CA GLU A 122 7.73 -10.68 -3.86
C GLU A 122 7.02 -9.56 -4.61
N ARG A 123 6.10 -9.90 -5.54
CA ARG A 123 5.24 -8.90 -6.21
C ARG A 123 4.45 -8.07 -5.20
N ARG A 124 3.95 -8.70 -4.15
CA ARG A 124 3.22 -8.02 -3.07
C ARG A 124 4.16 -7.18 -2.19
N GLY A 125 5.42 -7.57 -2.03
CA GLY A 125 6.47 -6.79 -1.38
C GLY A 125 6.67 -5.40 -1.99
N TRP A 126 6.52 -5.28 -3.31
CA TRP A 126 6.58 -3.98 -4.00
C TRP A 126 5.48 -2.99 -3.60
N LEU A 127 4.40 -3.44 -2.94
CA LEU A 127 3.39 -2.55 -2.34
C LEU A 127 3.96 -1.70 -1.20
N LEU A 128 5.10 -2.07 -0.61
CA LEU A 128 5.76 -1.27 0.42
C LEU A 128 6.46 -0.02 -0.14
N GLY A 129 6.47 0.14 -1.47
CA GLY A 129 7.08 1.27 -2.16
C GLY A 129 8.50 0.97 -2.66
N PRO A 130 9.09 1.90 -3.41
CA PRO A 130 10.39 1.70 -4.06
C PRO A 130 11.55 1.54 -3.06
N ALA A 131 11.42 2.10 -1.86
CA ALA A 131 12.46 2.03 -0.84
C ALA A 131 12.61 0.63 -0.22
N LEU A 132 11.50 -0.09 -0.03
CA LEU A 132 11.49 -1.40 0.64
C LEU A 132 11.20 -2.57 -0.30
N GLY A 133 10.52 -2.33 -1.42
CA GLY A 133 10.07 -3.39 -2.33
C GLY A 133 11.21 -4.23 -2.90
N ALA A 134 12.32 -3.59 -3.28
CA ALA A 134 13.50 -4.30 -3.79
C ALA A 134 14.20 -5.16 -2.73
N ASP A 135 14.16 -4.74 -1.46
CA ASP A 135 14.79 -5.44 -0.35
C ASP A 135 13.85 -6.46 0.32
N TYR A 136 12.57 -6.50 -0.09
CA TYR A 136 11.54 -7.31 0.54
C TYR A 136 11.87 -8.81 0.60
N PRO A 137 12.43 -9.48 -0.44
CA PRO A 137 12.73 -10.90 -0.35
C PRO A 137 13.62 -11.27 0.86
N GLY A 138 14.61 -10.44 1.17
CA GLY A 138 15.48 -10.64 2.33
C GLY A 138 14.84 -10.28 3.67
N LEU A 139 13.86 -9.37 3.67
CA LEU A 139 13.16 -8.90 4.86
C LEU A 139 11.85 -9.65 5.13
N GLN A 140 11.35 -10.43 4.17
CA GLN A 140 10.08 -11.14 4.24
C GLN A 140 9.93 -12.00 5.51
N PRO A 141 10.95 -12.76 5.97
CA PRO A 141 10.81 -13.58 7.17
C PRO A 141 10.61 -12.76 8.45
N LEU A 142 11.07 -11.50 8.47
CA LEU A 142 10.85 -10.56 9.57
C LEU A 142 9.42 -10.01 9.57
N LEU A 143 8.84 -9.85 8.38
CA LEU A 143 7.52 -9.24 8.16
C LEU A 143 6.36 -10.26 8.19
N ALA A 144 6.61 -11.53 7.88
CA ALA A 144 5.58 -12.55 7.66
C ALA A 144 4.63 -12.80 8.85
N GLN A 145 5.08 -12.56 10.08
CA GLN A 145 4.31 -12.80 11.31
C GLN A 145 4.32 -11.57 12.23
N LEU A 146 4.16 -10.39 11.66
CA LEU A 146 4.18 -9.14 12.43
C LEU A 146 2.77 -8.84 12.97
N PRO A 147 2.61 -8.60 14.29
CA PRO A 147 1.33 -8.16 14.85
C PRO A 147 0.94 -6.78 14.30
N GLN A 148 -0.32 -6.56 13.92
CA GLN A 148 -0.80 -5.33 13.27
C GLN A 148 -0.32 -4.03 13.96
N ALA A 149 -0.29 -4.02 15.30
CA ALA A 149 0.15 -2.87 16.10
C ALA A 149 1.63 -2.48 15.87
N GLN A 150 2.48 -3.43 15.48
CA GLN A 150 3.91 -3.20 15.24
C GLN A 150 4.23 -2.88 13.78
N HIS A 151 3.28 -3.01 12.85
CA HIS A 151 3.51 -2.81 11.40
C HIS A 151 4.06 -1.42 11.10
N ALA A 152 3.40 -0.38 11.59
CA ALA A 152 3.79 0.99 11.29
C ALA A 152 5.19 1.32 11.85
N ALA A 153 5.47 0.90 13.09
CA ALA A 153 6.76 1.15 13.73
C ALA A 153 7.91 0.44 13.02
N LEU A 154 7.73 -0.84 12.64
CA LEU A 154 8.76 -1.59 11.94
C LEU A 154 9.00 -1.06 10.53
N LEU A 155 7.94 -0.75 9.76
CA LEU A 155 8.11 -0.17 8.43
C LEU A 155 8.81 1.19 8.48
N SER A 156 8.49 2.02 9.48
CA SER A 156 9.20 3.29 9.72
C SER A 156 10.68 3.05 10.05
N ALA A 157 10.99 2.08 10.92
CA ALA A 157 12.36 1.73 11.24
C ALA A 157 13.13 1.23 10.01
N LEU A 158 12.53 0.38 9.17
CA LEU A 158 13.13 -0.12 7.94
C LEU A 158 13.39 1.00 6.92
N ARG A 159 12.48 1.98 6.78
CA ARG A 159 12.68 3.15 5.90
C ARG A 159 13.80 4.07 6.41
N ALA A 160 14.03 4.13 7.71
CA ALA A 160 15.11 4.90 8.30
C ALA A 160 16.50 4.27 8.12
N LEU A 161 16.56 2.96 7.82
CA LEU A 161 17.83 2.29 7.48
C LEU A 161 18.29 2.67 6.08
N THR A 162 19.60 2.79 5.89
CA THR A 162 20.18 2.92 4.55
C THR A 162 20.02 1.61 3.77
N PRO A 163 20.14 1.61 2.42
CA PRO A 163 20.10 0.38 1.64
C PRO A 163 21.16 -0.66 2.08
N ALA A 164 22.35 -0.20 2.46
CA ALA A 164 23.39 -1.09 3.00
C ALA A 164 22.96 -1.72 4.33
N GLN A 165 22.41 -0.94 5.24
CA GLN A 165 21.90 -1.45 6.53
C GLN A 165 20.72 -2.40 6.38
N ARG A 166 19.85 -2.22 5.38
CA ARG A 166 18.78 -3.19 5.10
C ARG A 166 19.32 -4.52 4.57
N LYS A 167 20.39 -4.50 3.79
CA LYS A 167 21.11 -5.72 3.37
C LYS A 167 21.75 -6.42 4.56
N ASP A 168 22.41 -5.68 5.45
CA ASP A 168 22.95 -6.21 6.71
C ASP A 168 21.86 -6.88 7.56
N LEU A 169 20.71 -6.20 7.69
CA LEU A 169 19.55 -6.76 8.38
C LEU A 169 19.02 -8.02 7.69
N ALA A 170 18.95 -8.07 6.35
CA ALA A 170 18.54 -9.27 5.64
C ALA A 170 19.46 -10.46 5.92
N VAL A 171 20.78 -10.24 6.03
CA VAL A 171 21.74 -11.29 6.43
C VAL A 171 21.45 -11.76 7.86
N LEU A 172 21.22 -10.85 8.81
CA LEU A 172 20.83 -11.22 10.18
C LEU A 172 19.52 -12.01 10.22
N VAL A 173 18.52 -11.60 9.44
CA VAL A 173 17.22 -12.30 9.34
C VAL A 173 17.40 -13.73 8.85
N GLN A 174 18.27 -13.96 7.86
CA GLN A 174 18.58 -15.30 7.35
C GLN A 174 19.28 -16.18 8.41
N ARG A 175 20.17 -15.59 9.23
CA ARG A 175 20.86 -16.29 10.34
C ARG A 175 19.97 -16.52 11.56
N THR A 176 18.86 -15.79 11.68
CA THR A 176 17.98 -15.85 12.85
C THR A 176 16.91 -16.93 12.67
N ALA A 177 16.90 -17.90 13.59
CA ALA A 177 15.89 -18.96 13.62
C ALA A 177 14.48 -18.38 13.77
N PRO A 178 13.42 -19.02 13.22
CA PRO A 178 12.06 -18.47 13.22
C PRO A 178 11.56 -18.00 14.59
N GLN A 179 11.84 -18.76 15.66
CA GLN A 179 11.45 -18.44 17.04
C GLN A 179 12.13 -17.21 17.63
N ASP A 180 13.31 -16.83 17.12
CA ASP A 180 14.09 -15.69 17.64
C ASP A 180 13.83 -14.39 16.87
N ARG A 181 13.05 -14.44 15.78
CA ARG A 181 12.76 -13.26 14.95
C ARG A 181 11.93 -12.20 15.66
N GLU A 182 11.11 -12.60 16.64
CA GLU A 182 10.42 -11.63 17.49
C GLU A 182 11.41 -10.82 18.33
N ARG A 183 12.42 -11.48 18.92
CA ARG A 183 13.50 -10.81 19.65
C ARG A 183 14.27 -9.87 18.73
N LEU A 184 14.65 -10.32 17.53
CA LEU A 184 15.35 -9.47 16.55
C LEU A 184 14.56 -8.20 16.20
N ARG A 185 13.23 -8.30 16.04
CA ARG A 185 12.36 -7.13 15.82
C ARG A 185 12.35 -6.20 17.03
N GLY A 186 12.20 -6.76 18.23
CA GLY A 186 12.22 -6.00 19.48
C GLY A 186 13.52 -5.22 19.65
N ASP A 187 14.66 -5.89 19.44
CA ASP A 187 15.99 -5.29 19.55
C ASP A 187 16.18 -4.14 18.54
N LEU A 188 15.81 -4.35 17.27
CA LEU A 188 15.86 -3.32 16.23
C LEU A 188 15.04 -2.07 16.60
N LEU A 189 13.84 -2.28 17.16
CA LEU A 189 12.94 -1.20 17.56
C LEU A 189 13.40 -0.48 18.84
N ALA A 190 14.03 -1.21 19.77
CA ALA A 190 14.57 -0.65 21.02
C ALA A 190 15.83 0.22 20.79
N VAL A 191 16.62 -0.09 19.77
CA VAL A 191 17.81 0.71 19.43
C VAL A 191 17.39 2.06 18.81
N PRO A 192 17.88 3.20 19.33
CA PRO A 192 17.63 4.51 18.74
C PRO A 192 18.08 4.56 17.27
N ALA A 193 17.32 5.23 16.41
CA ALA A 193 17.55 5.23 14.96
C ALA A 193 19.01 5.54 14.57
N ALA A 194 19.63 6.53 15.23
CA ALA A 194 21.03 6.92 14.99
C ALA A 194 22.07 5.83 15.30
N ARG A 195 21.74 4.85 16.16
CA ARG A 195 22.65 3.76 16.57
C ARG A 195 22.38 2.42 15.90
N ARG A 196 21.31 2.30 15.11
CA ARG A 196 20.93 1.03 14.46
C ARG A 196 22.01 0.49 13.52
N GLY A 197 22.72 1.37 12.81
CA GLY A 197 23.83 0.97 11.96
C GLY A 197 24.96 0.26 12.71
N ALA A 198 25.42 0.85 13.82
CA ALA A 198 26.46 0.24 14.65
C ALA A 198 25.98 -1.08 15.28
N TRP A 199 24.75 -1.11 15.78
CA TRP A 199 24.15 -2.32 16.34
C TRP A 199 24.04 -3.46 15.32
N LEU A 200 23.65 -3.18 14.07
CA LEU A 200 23.60 -4.18 12.99
C LEU A 200 24.98 -4.80 12.73
N GLN A 201 26.03 -3.98 12.71
CA GLN A 201 27.40 -4.44 12.50
C GLN A 201 27.88 -5.32 13.65
N GLU A 202 27.66 -4.92 14.91
CA GLU A 202 27.98 -5.74 16.10
C GLU A 202 27.19 -7.05 16.17
N ALA A 203 25.95 -7.07 15.66
CA ALA A 203 25.13 -8.27 15.59
C ALA A 203 25.63 -9.24 14.51
N LEU A 204 26.21 -8.73 13.41
CA LEU A 204 26.73 -9.56 12.31
C LEU A 204 28.05 -10.27 12.64
N THR A 205 28.82 -9.73 13.58
CA THR A 205 30.12 -10.27 14.01
C THR A 205 30.03 -11.30 15.14
N ARG A 206 28.85 -11.44 15.74
CA ARG A 206 28.56 -12.47 16.76
C ARG A 206 28.17 -13.78 16.10
#